data_AF-A0A9P8EH23-F1
#
_entry.id   AF-A0A9P8EH23-F1
#
_cell.length_a   1.000
_cell.length_b   1.000
_cell.length_c   1.000
_cell.angle_alpha   90.00
_cell.angle_beta   90.00
_cell.angle_gamma   90.00
#
_symmetry.space_group_name_H-M   'P 1'
#
loop_
_entity.id
_entity.type
_entity.pdbx_description
1 polymer ?
#
loop_
_entity_poly.entity_id
_entity_poly.type
_entity_poly.pdbx_seq_one_letter_code
_entity_poly.pdbx_strand_id
1 'polypeptide(L)'
;MVRLKHRYLLVNILYPDSDTPTKSTTRDGQVPDVVSFRRPSSDKLNAQLLARIIRDGVAELFGDYGSGMIASSLVVKYLSPATSTAIIRVSRAHYRLVWAALSFVTRLPRPIDQACVIQVVRVSGTIRKAEEEAIRRAKAAILRATAQGKGSDFALDKMLGSGSAGNNTRAGATIGIESEDDDDDEDMDED
;
A
#
# COMPACT_ATOMS: atom_id res chain seq x y z
N MET A 1 31.29 -7.24 -14.08
CA MET A 1 30.55 -6.09 -14.67
C MET A 1 29.64 -5.49 -13.59
N VAL A 2 29.85 -4.22 -13.20
CA VAL A 2 29.13 -3.58 -12.07
C VAL A 2 27.96 -2.74 -12.60
N ARG A 3 26.79 -2.87 -11.98
CA ARG A 3 25.59 -2.08 -12.31
C ARG A 3 24.96 -1.47 -11.05
N LEU A 4 24.42 -0.26 -11.16
CA LEU A 4 23.71 0.37 -10.06
C LEU A 4 22.39 -0.36 -9.78
N LYS A 5 22.15 -0.72 -8.52
CA LYS A 5 20.95 -1.45 -8.10
C LYS A 5 19.91 -0.50 -7.51
N HIS A 6 18.68 -0.64 -7.97
CA HIS A 6 17.54 0.15 -7.51
C HIS A 6 16.54 -0.69 -6.73
N ARG A 7 15.72 -0.02 -5.93
CA ARG A 7 14.52 -0.56 -5.29
C ARG A 7 13.31 0.27 -5.71
N TYR A 8 12.18 -0.40 -5.86
CA TYR A 8 10.89 0.17 -6.22
C TYR A 8 9.95 0.00 -5.05
N LEU A 9 9.50 1.10 -4.47
CA LEU A 9 8.52 1.12 -3.41
C LEU A 9 7.14 1.28 -4.03
N LEU A 10 6.26 0.31 -3.79
CA LEU A 10 4.84 0.43 -4.04
C LEU A 10 4.20 1.08 -2.81
N VAL A 11 3.46 2.14 -3.03
CA VAL A 11 2.93 2.99 -1.96
C VAL A 11 1.46 3.27 -2.21
N ASN A 12 0.66 3.24 -1.13
CA ASN A 12 -0.74 3.66 -1.13
C ASN A 12 -0.90 4.87 -0.21
N ILE A 13 -1.67 5.85 -0.65
CA ILE A 13 -2.06 7.02 0.14
C ILE A 13 -3.48 6.77 0.64
N LEU A 14 -3.63 6.74 1.95
CA LEU A 14 -4.90 6.56 2.64
C LEU A 14 -5.35 7.90 3.21
N TYR A 15 -6.65 8.12 3.18
CA TYR A 15 -7.27 9.34 3.69
C TYR A 15 -8.24 8.97 4.81
N PRO A 16 -7.77 8.88 6.07
CA PRO A 16 -8.66 8.70 7.19
C PRO A 16 -9.49 9.98 7.35
N ASP A 17 -10.81 9.84 7.54
CA ASP A 17 -11.66 10.98 7.91
C ASP A 17 -11.24 11.51 9.28
N SER A 18 -11.05 12.83 9.39
CA SER A 18 -11.01 13.52 10.69
C SER A 18 -12.37 13.55 11.39
N ASP A 19 -13.45 13.30 10.65
CA ASP A 19 -14.84 13.21 11.11
C ASP A 19 -15.30 11.75 11.25
N THR A 20 -14.51 10.91 11.91
CA THR A 20 -15.05 9.68 12.51
C THR A 20 -15.43 9.96 13.96
N PRO A 21 -16.63 10.52 14.25
CA PRO A 21 -17.18 10.33 15.57
C PRO A 21 -17.41 8.83 15.71
N THR A 22 -17.08 8.32 16.88
CA THR A 22 -17.30 6.96 17.37
C THR A 22 -18.80 6.65 17.50
N LYS A 23 -19.57 6.81 16.42
CA LYS A 23 -21.01 6.57 16.37
C LYS A 23 -21.37 5.90 15.07
N SER A 24 -21.47 4.59 15.14
CA SER A 24 -22.33 3.77 14.30
C SER A 24 -23.77 4.29 14.40
N THR A 25 -24.13 5.30 13.62
CA THR A 25 -25.53 5.62 13.35
C THR A 25 -25.85 5.14 11.96
N THR A 26 -26.49 3.98 11.94
CA THR A 26 -27.32 3.43 10.85
C THR A 26 -27.93 4.51 9.97
N ARG A 27 -27.44 4.63 8.73
CA ARG A 27 -28.19 5.21 7.60
C ARG A 27 -27.93 4.36 6.37
N ASP A 28 -29.02 3.92 5.76
CA ASP A 28 -29.08 3.14 4.54
C ASP A 28 -28.18 3.76 3.45
N GLY A 29 -27.19 3.00 2.97
CA GLY A 29 -26.26 3.45 1.92
C GLY A 29 -24.78 3.58 2.30
N GLN A 30 -24.33 3.07 3.45
CA GLN A 30 -22.92 3.11 3.84
C GLN A 30 -22.02 2.36 2.85
N VAL A 31 -21.18 3.12 2.14
CA VAL A 31 -20.04 2.61 1.37
C VAL A 31 -19.17 1.77 2.30
N PRO A 32 -18.78 0.54 1.92
CA PRO A 32 -18.00 -0.33 2.79
C PRO A 32 -16.74 0.36 3.32
N ASP A 33 -16.39 0.10 4.58
CA ASP A 33 -15.26 0.74 5.25
C ASP A 33 -13.92 0.54 4.50
N VAL A 34 -13.78 -0.59 3.80
CA VAL A 34 -12.62 -0.85 2.92
C VAL A 34 -12.47 0.17 1.79
N VAL A 35 -13.57 0.75 1.34
CA VAL A 35 -13.63 1.78 0.30
C VAL A 35 -13.52 3.18 0.91
N SER A 36 -13.98 3.39 2.16
CA SER A 36 -13.90 4.66 2.87
C SER A 36 -12.45 5.16 3.03
N PHE A 37 -11.51 4.27 3.36
CA PHE A 37 -10.10 4.59 3.54
C PHE A 37 -9.32 4.78 2.23
N ARG A 38 -9.83 4.23 1.12
CA ARG A 38 -9.16 4.18 -0.19
C ARG A 38 -9.75 5.18 -1.19
N ARG A 39 -10.21 6.33 -0.68
CA ARG A 39 -10.76 7.41 -1.51
C ARG A 39 -9.71 7.91 -2.52
N PRO A 40 -10.15 8.32 -3.72
CA PRO A 40 -9.28 8.96 -4.69
C PRO A 40 -8.61 10.22 -4.13
N SER A 41 -7.34 10.40 -4.45
CA SER A 41 -6.62 11.66 -4.23
C SER A 41 -7.18 12.76 -5.13
N SER A 42 -7.03 14.02 -4.71
CA SER A 42 -7.29 15.17 -5.57
C SER A 42 -6.38 15.15 -6.82
N ASP A 43 -6.90 15.56 -7.96
CA ASP A 43 -6.15 15.69 -9.22
C ASP A 43 -4.96 16.67 -9.14
N LYS A 44 -4.93 17.51 -8.12
CA LYS A 44 -3.79 18.41 -7.84
C LYS A 44 -2.55 17.65 -7.34
N LEU A 45 -2.68 16.38 -6.96
CA LEU A 45 -1.56 15.54 -6.53
C LEU A 45 -0.76 15.09 -7.76
N ASN A 46 0.33 15.80 -8.06
CA ASN A 46 1.24 15.44 -9.14
C ASN A 46 2.49 14.68 -8.62
N ALA A 47 3.20 14.03 -9.54
CA ALA A 47 4.39 13.25 -9.23
C ALA A 47 5.54 14.12 -8.68
N GLN A 48 5.63 15.38 -9.12
CA GLN A 48 6.64 16.34 -8.68
C GLN A 48 6.43 16.77 -7.22
N LEU A 49 5.19 16.95 -6.82
CA LEU A 49 4.74 17.30 -5.48
C LEU A 49 5.00 16.12 -4.55
N LEU A 50 4.67 14.90 -4.97
CA LEU A 50 5.02 13.70 -4.21
C LEU A 50 6.55 13.58 -4.02
N ALA A 51 7.34 13.80 -5.07
CA ALA A 51 8.79 13.79 -4.97
C ALA A 51 9.33 14.90 -4.05
N ARG A 52 8.69 16.07 -4.04
CA ARG A 52 9.01 17.18 -3.13
C ARG A 52 8.70 16.83 -1.68
N ILE A 53 7.50 16.30 -1.40
CA ILE A 53 7.11 15.85 -0.06
C ILE A 53 8.13 14.86 0.50
N ILE A 54 8.59 13.91 -0.31
CA ILE A 54 9.60 12.93 0.11
C ILE A 54 10.94 13.61 0.40
N ARG A 55 11.39 14.54 -0.44
CA ARG A 55 12.65 15.26 -0.21
C ARG A 55 12.59 16.11 1.05
N ASP A 56 11.48 16.84 1.23
CA ASP A 56 11.27 17.71 2.39
C ASP A 56 11.22 16.85 3.68
N GLY A 57 10.51 15.72 3.66
CA GLY A 57 10.45 14.80 4.80
C GLY A 57 11.79 14.09 5.09
N VAL A 58 12.59 13.76 4.07
CA VAL A 58 13.93 13.21 4.28
C VAL A 58 14.88 14.28 4.82
N ALA A 59 14.79 15.52 4.36
CA ALA A 59 15.59 16.63 4.87
C ALA A 59 15.24 16.94 6.34
N GLU A 60 13.96 16.86 6.71
CA GLU A 60 13.51 17.05 8.09
C GLU A 60 14.02 15.95 9.04
N LEU A 61 13.94 14.69 8.63
CA LEU A 61 14.31 13.55 9.49
C LEU A 61 15.82 13.25 9.52
N PHE A 62 16.51 13.44 8.40
CA PHE A 62 17.89 12.98 8.20
C PHE A 62 18.87 14.10 7.79
N GLY A 63 18.38 15.34 7.70
CA GLY A 63 19.19 16.50 7.33
C GLY A 63 19.74 16.45 5.90
N ASP A 64 20.80 17.22 5.70
CA ASP A 64 21.45 17.37 4.38
C ASP A 64 22.08 16.07 3.89
N TYR A 65 22.55 15.22 4.81
CA TYR A 65 23.09 13.90 4.46
C TYR A 65 22.03 13.05 3.75
N GLY A 66 20.85 12.88 4.37
CA GLY A 66 19.77 12.10 3.77
C GLY A 66 19.34 12.68 2.43
N SER A 67 19.17 14.00 2.37
CA SER A 67 18.79 14.73 1.15
C SER A 67 19.77 14.49 0.00
N GLY A 68 21.09 14.59 0.27
CA GLY A 68 22.13 14.34 -0.72
C GLY A 68 22.15 12.90 -1.24
N MET A 69 21.99 11.91 -0.35
CA MET A 69 22.04 10.49 -0.74
C MET A 69 20.85 10.08 -1.64
N ILE A 70 19.68 10.70 -1.46
CA ILE A 70 18.49 10.37 -2.26
C ILE A 70 18.36 11.22 -3.54
N ALA A 71 19.00 12.39 -3.60
CA ALA A 71 18.75 13.41 -4.62
C ALA A 71 18.90 12.88 -6.07
N SER A 72 19.91 12.06 -6.32
CA SER A 72 20.19 11.51 -7.67
C SER A 72 19.33 10.28 -8.01
N SER A 73 18.78 9.60 -7.01
CA SER A 73 18.16 8.28 -7.19
C SER A 73 16.65 8.28 -7.09
N LEU A 74 16.06 9.24 -6.37
CA LEU A 74 14.63 9.38 -6.13
C LEU A 74 13.91 9.79 -7.42
N VAL A 75 13.06 8.91 -7.94
CA VAL A 75 12.18 9.20 -9.08
C VAL A 75 10.81 8.56 -8.86
N VAL A 76 9.75 9.35 -8.93
CA VAL A 76 8.38 8.84 -8.97
C VAL A 76 8.11 8.35 -10.39
N LYS A 77 7.91 7.04 -10.55
CA LYS A 77 7.70 6.39 -11.86
C LYS A 77 6.23 6.35 -12.25
N TYR A 78 5.37 6.18 -11.27
CA TYR A 78 3.94 6.09 -11.46
C TYR A 78 3.22 6.75 -10.29
N LEU A 79 2.15 7.45 -10.59
CA LEU A 79 1.20 7.98 -9.63
C LEU A 79 -0.17 7.96 -10.29
N SER A 80 -1.16 7.38 -9.61
CA SER A 80 -2.56 7.42 -10.02
C SER A 80 -3.39 8.05 -8.92
N PRO A 81 -3.92 9.28 -9.13
CA PRO A 81 -4.82 9.91 -8.17
C PRO A 81 -6.11 9.10 -7.94
N ALA A 82 -6.60 8.42 -8.98
CA ALA A 82 -7.84 7.63 -8.91
C ALA A 82 -7.77 6.47 -7.91
N THR A 83 -6.60 5.83 -7.79
CA THR A 83 -6.36 4.71 -6.87
C THR A 83 -5.45 5.07 -5.70
N SER A 84 -5.04 6.34 -5.60
CA SER A 84 -4.12 6.86 -4.59
C SER A 84 -2.85 6.01 -4.45
N THR A 85 -2.38 5.41 -5.56
CA THR A 85 -1.26 4.45 -5.59
C THR A 85 -0.08 5.04 -6.37
N ALA A 86 1.14 4.84 -5.87
CA ALA A 86 2.35 5.33 -6.48
C ALA A 86 3.47 4.28 -6.50
N ILE A 87 4.36 4.36 -7.50
CA ILE A 87 5.60 3.58 -7.57
C ILE A 87 6.78 4.54 -7.57
N ILE A 88 7.66 4.37 -6.58
CA ILE A 88 8.81 5.25 -6.35
C ILE A 88 10.09 4.44 -6.52
N ARG A 89 11.00 4.91 -7.36
CA ARG A 89 12.34 4.35 -7.54
C ARG A 89 13.34 5.08 -6.63
N VAL A 90 14.22 4.32 -6.01
CA VAL A 90 15.34 4.82 -5.20
C VAL A 90 16.54 3.87 -5.31
N SER A 91 17.73 4.29 -4.90
CA SER A 91 18.91 3.41 -4.79
C SER A 91 18.70 2.32 -3.73
N ARG A 92 19.32 1.14 -3.94
CA ARG A 92 19.25 0.03 -2.97
C ARG A 92 19.84 0.38 -1.61
N ALA A 93 20.83 1.27 -1.55
CA ALA A 93 21.47 1.62 -0.29
C ALA A 93 20.58 2.50 0.61
N HIS A 94 19.73 3.36 0.02
CA HIS A 94 19.03 4.42 0.75
C HIS A 94 17.51 4.34 0.71
N TYR A 95 16.93 3.21 0.28
CA TYR A 95 15.48 3.05 0.22
C TYR A 95 14.80 3.14 1.60
N ARG A 96 15.50 2.78 2.68
CA ARG A 96 14.99 2.85 4.05
C ARG A 96 14.77 4.29 4.52
N LEU A 97 15.60 5.23 4.06
CA LEU A 97 15.42 6.66 4.36
C LEU A 97 14.11 7.17 3.76
N VAL A 98 13.85 6.82 2.50
CA VAL A 98 12.61 7.18 1.82
C VAL A 98 11.41 6.48 2.45
N TRP A 99 11.52 5.21 2.83
CA TRP A 99 10.45 4.51 3.55
C TRP A 99 10.11 5.24 4.85
N ALA A 100 11.11 5.50 5.69
CA ALA A 100 10.90 6.21 6.96
C ALA A 100 10.22 7.56 6.71
N ALA A 101 10.74 8.38 5.79
CA ALA A 101 10.14 9.67 5.47
C ALA A 101 8.68 9.55 5.02
N LEU A 102 8.34 8.58 4.16
CA LEU A 102 6.95 8.33 3.75
C LEU A 102 6.05 8.00 4.96
N SER A 103 6.53 7.20 5.91
CA SER A 103 5.76 6.82 7.10
C SER A 103 5.48 7.97 8.06
N PHE A 104 6.33 9.01 8.07
CA PHE A 104 6.12 10.22 8.89
C PHE A 104 5.28 11.31 8.20
N VAL A 105 4.90 11.13 6.92
CA VAL A 105 3.99 12.08 6.26
C VAL A 105 2.57 11.91 6.81
N THR A 106 2.09 12.94 7.50
CA THR A 106 0.74 12.98 8.10
C THR A 106 -0.24 13.89 7.36
N ARG A 107 0.26 14.85 6.57
CA ARG A 107 -0.56 15.82 5.85
C ARG A 107 0.07 16.20 4.52
N LEU A 108 -0.74 16.31 3.48
CA LEU A 108 -0.31 16.81 2.18
C LEU A 108 -0.15 18.33 2.22
N PRO A 109 0.93 18.89 1.65
CA PRO A 109 1.12 20.33 1.56
C PRO A 109 0.04 21.00 0.71
N ARG A 110 -0.09 22.33 0.87
CA ARG A 110 -0.95 23.16 -0.01
C ARG A 110 -0.53 22.94 -1.47
N PRO A 111 -1.48 22.78 -2.42
CA PRO A 111 -2.87 23.28 -2.38
C PRO A 111 -3.94 22.29 -1.92
N ILE A 112 -3.58 21.07 -1.51
CA ILE A 112 -4.55 20.01 -1.17
C ILE A 112 -4.92 20.09 0.32
N ASP A 113 -3.93 20.33 1.18
CA ASP A 113 -4.10 20.54 2.63
C ASP A 113 -4.95 19.46 3.34
N GLN A 114 -4.74 18.20 2.95
CA GLN A 114 -5.53 17.06 3.41
C GLN A 114 -4.68 16.14 4.29
N ALA A 115 -5.24 15.67 5.41
CA ALA A 115 -4.62 14.65 6.24
C ALA A 115 -4.52 13.33 5.47
N CYS A 116 -3.35 12.69 5.49
CA CYS A 116 -3.12 11.44 4.78
C CYS A 116 -2.18 10.54 5.55
N VAL A 117 -2.32 9.24 5.35
CA VAL A 117 -1.37 8.24 5.80
C VAL A 117 -0.77 7.57 4.58
N ILE A 118 0.54 7.66 4.44
CA ILE A 118 1.24 7.02 3.33
C ILE A 118 1.77 5.67 3.79
N GLN A 119 1.19 4.60 3.23
CA GLN A 119 1.58 3.24 3.53
C GLN A 119 2.52 2.71 2.43
N VAL A 120 3.72 2.29 2.83
CA VAL A 120 4.59 1.47 1.97
C VAL A 120 4.11 0.03 2.02
N VAL A 121 3.81 -0.51 0.84
CA VAL A 121 3.04 -1.75 0.68
C VAL A 121 3.96 -2.91 0.33
N ARG A 122 4.92 -2.67 -0.55
CA ARG A 122 5.92 -3.66 -0.99
C ARG A 122 7.16 -2.92 -1.47
N VAL A 123 8.32 -3.56 -1.30
CA VAL A 123 9.58 -3.13 -1.91
C VAL A 123 10.02 -4.22 -2.88
N SER A 124 10.30 -3.84 -4.12
CA SER A 124 10.67 -4.74 -5.21
C SER A 124 12.01 -4.36 -5.82
N GLY A 125 12.73 -5.33 -6.37
CA GLY A 125 13.98 -5.09 -7.12
C GLY A 125 13.75 -4.58 -8.55
N THR A 126 12.65 -4.99 -9.18
CA THR A 126 12.27 -4.61 -10.55
C THR A 126 10.91 -3.93 -10.57
N ILE A 127 10.70 -3.07 -11.56
CA ILE A 127 9.41 -2.38 -11.74
C ILE A 127 8.29 -3.37 -12.09
N ARG A 128 8.59 -4.38 -12.92
CA ARG A 128 7.63 -5.43 -13.31
C ARG A 128 7.05 -6.17 -12.10
N LYS A 129 7.88 -6.49 -11.10
CA LYS A 129 7.41 -7.12 -9.86
C LYS A 129 6.56 -6.17 -9.01
N ALA A 130 6.86 -4.87 -9.02
CA ALA A 130 6.01 -3.87 -8.34
C ALA A 130 4.65 -3.71 -9.04
N GLU A 131 4.60 -3.78 -10.36
CA GLU A 131 3.37 -3.73 -11.16
C GLU A 131 2.50 -4.98 -10.96
N GLU A 132 3.10 -6.18 -11.04
CA GLU A 132 2.42 -7.46 -10.76
C GLU A 132 1.78 -7.43 -9.37
N GLU A 133 2.51 -6.94 -8.36
CA GLU A 133 2.03 -6.78 -6.98
C GLU A 133 0.91 -5.74 -6.84
N ALA A 134 1.01 -4.62 -7.55
CA ALA A 134 -0.03 -3.60 -7.57
C ALA A 134 -1.34 -4.16 -8.14
N ILE A 135 -1.27 -4.90 -9.26
CA ILE A 135 -2.42 -5.54 -9.90
C ILE A 135 -3.02 -6.61 -8.99
N ARG A 136 -2.20 -7.47 -8.39
CA ARG A 136 -2.65 -8.51 -7.46
C ARG A 136 -3.42 -7.91 -6.28
N ARG A 137 -2.90 -6.82 -5.69
CA ARG A 137 -3.56 -6.12 -4.58
C ARG A 137 -4.82 -5.37 -5.00
N ALA A 138 -4.83 -4.76 -6.18
CA ALA A 138 -6.03 -4.13 -6.72
C ALA A 138 -7.17 -5.15 -6.91
N LYS A 139 -6.87 -6.32 -7.48
CA LYS A 139 -7.83 -7.42 -7.62
C LYS A 139 -8.35 -7.90 -6.26
N ALA A 140 -7.46 -8.11 -5.29
CA ALA A 140 -7.84 -8.51 -3.94
C ALA A 140 -8.72 -7.46 -3.23
N ALA A 141 -8.43 -6.17 -3.43
CA ALA A 141 -9.24 -5.08 -2.88
C ALA A 141 -10.65 -5.05 -3.48
N ILE A 142 -10.78 -5.24 -4.79
CA ILE A 142 -12.08 -5.32 -5.48
C ILE A 142 -12.89 -6.51 -4.95
N LEU A 143 -12.27 -7.70 -4.82
CA LEU A 143 -12.95 -8.88 -4.29
C LEU A 143 -13.45 -8.69 -2.85
N ARG A 144 -12.68 -7.99 -2.01
CA ARG A 144 -13.11 -7.65 -0.64
C ARG A 144 -14.28 -6.66 -0.65
N ALA A 145 -14.23 -5.65 -1.51
CA ALA A 145 -15.30 -4.65 -1.62
C ALA A 145 -16.61 -5.27 -2.16
N THR A 146 -16.53 -6.18 -3.14
CA THR A 146 -17.71 -6.86 -3.69
C THR A 146 -18.31 -7.89 -2.73
N ALA A 147 -17.49 -8.59 -1.94
CA ALA A 147 -17.97 -9.50 -0.90
C ALA A 147 -18.74 -8.76 0.20
N GLN A 148 -18.29 -7.57 0.59
CA GLN A 148 -18.97 -6.73 1.58
C GLN A 148 -20.26 -6.09 1.02
N GLY A 149 -20.25 -5.66 -0.24
CA GLY A 149 -21.44 -5.10 -0.90
C GLY A 149 -22.55 -6.12 -1.19
N LYS A 150 -22.22 -7.42 -1.29
CA LYS A 150 -23.18 -8.52 -1.46
C LYS A 150 -23.53 -9.24 -0.13
N GLY A 151 -23.13 -8.65 1.00
CA GLY A 151 -23.14 -9.23 2.34
C GLY A 151 -24.50 -9.47 2.99
N SER A 152 -25.57 -9.68 2.23
CA SER A 152 -26.80 -10.31 2.74
C SER A 152 -27.20 -11.59 2.01
N ASP A 153 -26.76 -11.79 0.75
CA ASP A 153 -27.27 -12.89 -0.10
C ASP A 153 -26.21 -13.97 -0.41
N PHE A 154 -24.93 -13.57 -0.56
CA PHE A 154 -23.88 -14.49 -1.01
C PHE A 154 -23.27 -15.35 0.11
N ALA A 155 -23.34 -14.89 1.37
CA ALA A 155 -22.90 -15.66 2.53
C ALA A 155 -23.87 -16.82 2.82
N LEU A 156 -25.16 -16.64 2.54
CA LEU A 156 -26.19 -17.67 2.65
C LEU A 156 -26.08 -18.71 1.51
N ASP A 157 -25.86 -18.30 0.27
CA ASP A 157 -25.74 -19.22 -0.87
C ASP A 157 -24.52 -20.17 -0.75
N LYS A 158 -23.38 -19.68 -0.25
CA LYS A 158 -22.20 -20.53 0.00
C LYS A 158 -22.35 -21.41 1.25
N MET A 159 -23.18 -21.02 2.23
CA MET A 159 -23.53 -21.86 3.39
C MET A 159 -24.60 -22.91 3.04
N LEU A 160 -25.55 -22.60 2.15
CA LEU A 160 -26.64 -23.48 1.73
C LEU A 160 -26.25 -24.40 0.57
N GLY A 161 -25.27 -24.03 -0.25
CA GLY A 161 -24.71 -24.86 -1.33
C GLY A 161 -23.75 -25.96 -0.87
N SER A 162 -23.41 -26.00 0.43
CA SER A 162 -22.59 -27.04 1.06
C SER A 162 -23.45 -28.06 1.82
N GLY A 163 -24.56 -28.48 1.21
CA GLY A 163 -25.45 -29.50 1.74
C GLY A 163 -25.07 -30.93 1.33
N SER A 164 -23.82 -31.35 1.52
CA SER A 164 -23.47 -32.78 1.61
C SER A 164 -22.09 -32.98 2.22
N ALA A 165 -22.00 -33.98 3.11
CA ALA A 165 -20.83 -34.46 3.84
C ALA A 165 -20.37 -33.61 5.04
N GLY A 166 -20.77 -34.06 6.23
CA GLY A 166 -20.40 -33.46 7.50
C GLY A 166 -18.93 -33.63 7.88
N ASN A 167 -18.43 -32.69 8.66
CA ASN A 167 -17.83 -33.01 9.94
C ASN A 167 -17.73 -31.75 10.81
N ASN A 168 -17.94 -31.97 12.10
CA ASN A 168 -18.06 -30.97 13.14
C ASN A 168 -16.66 -30.56 13.62
N THR A 169 -16.16 -29.38 13.23
CA THR A 169 -15.06 -28.70 13.94
C THR A 169 -15.34 -27.21 14.09
N ARG A 170 -15.24 -26.76 15.35
CA ARG A 170 -15.54 -25.42 15.85
C ARG A 170 -14.71 -24.35 15.16
N ALA A 171 -15.37 -23.21 14.95
CA ALA A 171 -14.81 -21.96 14.47
C ALA A 171 -13.68 -21.42 15.38
N GLY A 172 -12.51 -21.24 14.80
CA GLY A 172 -11.43 -20.40 15.28
C GLY A 172 -10.82 -19.70 14.07
N ALA A 173 -11.09 -18.40 13.93
CA ALA A 173 -10.60 -17.59 12.82
C ALA A 173 -9.09 -17.34 12.97
N THR A 174 -8.28 -18.05 12.19
CA THR A 174 -6.89 -17.69 11.90
C THR A 174 -6.75 -17.60 10.37
N ILE A 175 -6.97 -16.40 9.81
CA ILE A 175 -6.52 -16.10 8.45
C ILE A 175 -5.02 -15.89 8.55
N GLY A 176 -4.28 -16.99 8.45
CA GLY A 176 -2.82 -17.01 8.40
C GLY A 176 -2.33 -16.23 7.18
N ILE A 177 -1.48 -15.25 7.43
CA ILE A 177 -0.58 -14.68 6.43
C ILE A 177 0.53 -15.72 6.30
N GLU A 178 0.39 -16.64 5.36
CA GLU A 178 1.50 -17.47 4.91
C GLU A 178 2.19 -16.71 3.78
N SER A 179 3.34 -16.14 4.13
CA SER A 179 4.38 -15.72 3.20
C SER A 179 5.17 -16.96 2.80
N GLU A 180 4.92 -17.49 1.60
CA GLU A 180 5.90 -18.31 0.89
C GLU A 180 6.98 -17.34 0.37
N ASP A 181 7.97 -17.06 1.22
CA ASP A 181 9.27 -16.57 0.77
C ASP A 181 10.10 -17.81 0.42
N ASP A 182 10.25 -18.10 -0.88
CA ASP A 182 11.25 -19.03 -1.41
C ASP A 182 12.64 -18.40 -1.19
N ASP A 183 13.26 -18.70 -0.06
CA ASP A 183 14.69 -18.49 0.22
C ASP A 183 15.48 -19.70 -0.31
N ASP A 184 15.71 -19.76 -1.63
CA ASP A 184 16.77 -20.59 -2.22
C ASP A 184 18.08 -19.78 -2.27
N ASP A 185 18.68 -19.55 -1.10
CA ASP A 185 20.09 -19.20 -0.95
C ASP A 185 20.81 -20.47 -0.44
N GLU A 186 21.12 -21.40 -1.35
CA GLU A 186 22.10 -22.46 -1.11
C GLU A 186 23.51 -21.86 -1.24
N ASP A 187 24.03 -21.38 -0.11
CA ASP A 187 25.48 -21.23 0.11
C ASP A 187 26.13 -22.62 0.12
N MET A 188 26.63 -23.05 -1.03
CA MET A 188 27.62 -24.14 -1.12
C MET A 188 29.03 -23.53 -1.05
N ASP A 189 29.54 -23.41 0.17
CA ASP A 189 30.98 -23.35 0.44
C ASP A 189 31.54 -24.78 0.33
N GLU A 190 32.25 -25.08 -0.77
CA GLU A 190 33.23 -26.20 -0.83
C GLU A 190 34.40 -25.79 -1.75
N ASP A 191 35.59 -25.73 -1.12
CA ASP A 191 36.99 -25.59 -1.61
C ASP A 191 37.46 -24.34 -2.38
#